data_AF-A0A3D0TQ71-F1
#
_entry.id   AF-A0A3D0TQ71-F1
#
_cell.length_a   1.000
_cell.length_b   1.000
_cell.length_c   1.000
_cell.angle_alpha   90.00
_cell.angle_beta   90.00
_cell.angle_gamma   90.00
#
_symmetry.space_group_name_H-M   'P 1'
#
loop_
_entity.id
_entity.type
_entity.pdbx_description
1 polymer ?
#
loop_
_entity_poly.entity_id
_entity_poly.type
_entity_poly.pdbx_seq_one_letter_code
_entity_poly.pdbx_strand_id
1 'polypeptide(L)'
;MLFSATLDGAIDTLVQRHLSDPTFCEVAEHEVTVSEMSHLFLSVHNMDRVRVAARIIDANFRTLLFTRTKRGADTLTRDLRTEGVNVGAIHGDLPQRKREAALRAFAEG
;
A
#
# COMPACT_ATOMS: atom_id res chain seq x y z
N MET A 1 -13.41 11.16 21.09
CA MET A 1 -13.82 9.88 20.47
C MET A 1 -12.83 9.56 19.37
N LEU A 2 -12.17 8.41 19.42
CA LEU A 2 -11.15 7.96 18.48
C LEU A 2 -11.64 6.68 17.80
N PHE A 3 -11.49 6.58 16.48
CA PHE A 3 -11.75 5.37 15.72
C PHE A 3 -10.42 4.90 15.12
N SER A 4 -10.08 3.62 15.28
CA SER A 4 -8.92 3.01 14.66
C SER A 4 -9.29 1.62 14.14
N ALA A 5 -8.77 1.28 12.97
CA ALA A 5 -8.89 -0.07 12.42
C ALA A 5 -7.85 -1.04 13.02
N THR A 6 -6.79 -0.50 13.64
CA THR A 6 -5.74 -1.29 14.30
C THR A 6 -5.46 -0.66 15.66
N LEU A 7 -5.54 -1.45 16.73
CA LEU A 7 -5.14 -1.05 18.07
C LEU A 7 -3.75 -1.64 18.36
N ASP A 8 -2.73 -1.13 17.68
CA ASP A 8 -1.33 -1.43 18.01
C ASP A 8 -0.78 -0.39 18.99
N GLY A 9 0.39 -0.66 19.58
CA GLY A 9 0.96 0.19 20.64
C GLY A 9 1.24 1.66 20.25
N ALA A 10 1.19 2.00 18.95
CA ALA A 10 1.33 3.38 18.49
C ALA A 10 0.09 4.24 18.84
N ILE A 11 -1.09 3.63 18.92
CA ILE A 11 -2.36 4.31 19.24
C ILE A 11 -2.43 4.71 20.71
N ASP A 12 -1.79 3.97 21.61
CA ASP A 12 -1.83 4.22 23.06
C ASP A 12 -1.35 5.63 23.43
N THR A 13 -0.34 6.14 22.72
CA THR A 13 0.19 7.49 22.94
C THR A 13 -0.85 8.56 22.57
N LEU A 14 -1.63 8.34 21.51
CA LEU A 14 -2.69 9.25 21.09
C LEU A 14 -3.87 9.20 22.07
N VAL A 15 -4.23 8.01 22.56
CA VAL A 15 -5.28 7.81 23.55
C VAL A 15 -4.95 8.55 24.84
N GLN A 16 -3.75 8.34 25.41
CA GLN A 16 -3.34 8.99 26.65
C GLN A 16 -3.22 10.52 26.54
N ARG A 17 -2.81 11.03 25.38
CA ARG A 17 -2.63 12.47 25.18
C ARG A 17 -3.96 13.21 24.97
N HIS A 18 -4.92 12.57 24.29
CA HIS A 18 -6.09 13.28 23.77
C HIS A 18 -7.43 12.83 24.36
N LEU A 19 -7.47 11.76 25.15
CA LEU A 19 -8.69 11.28 25.80
C LEU A 19 -8.53 11.32 27.32
N SER A 20 -9.61 11.65 28.02
CA SER A 20 -9.71 11.57 29.48
C SER A 20 -10.72 10.49 29.81
N ASP A 21 -10.31 9.49 30.62
CA ASP A 21 -11.12 8.33 31.01
C ASP A 21 -11.81 7.61 29.82
N PRO A 22 -11.05 7.13 28.81
CA PRO A 22 -11.63 6.51 27.62
C PRO A 22 -12.24 5.14 27.93
N THR A 23 -13.44 4.88 27.40
CA THR A 23 -14.01 3.52 27.32
C THR A 23 -13.71 2.91 25.96
N PHE A 24 -13.23 1.67 25.93
CA PHE A 24 -12.94 0.94 24.71
C PHE A 24 -14.16 0.11 24.28
N CYS A 25 -14.53 0.22 23.01
CA CYS A 25 -15.54 -0.63 22.38
C CYS A 25 -14.88 -1.30 21.17
N GLU A 26 -14.52 -2.56 21.33
CA GLU A 26 -13.95 -3.38 20.26
C GLU A 26 -15.08 -4.18 19.62
N VAL A 27 -15.30 -3.95 18.33
CA VAL A 27 -16.16 -4.81 17.53
C VAL A 27 -15.25 -5.91 17.00
N ALA A 28 -15.38 -7.12 17.53
CA ALA A 28 -14.67 -8.28 17.00
C ALA A 28 -15.16 -8.54 15.57
N GLU A 29 -14.49 -7.97 14.58
CA GLU A 29 -14.49 -8.53 13.24
C GLU A 29 -13.79 -9.89 13.31
N HIS A 30 -14.24 -10.85 12.49
CA HIS A 30 -13.52 -12.13 12.35
C HIS A 30 -12.04 -11.79 12.19
N GLU A 31 -11.17 -12.40 13.01
CA GLU A 31 -9.74 -12.33 12.83
C GLU A 31 -9.48 -12.54 11.34
N VAL A 32 -9.25 -11.45 10.58
CA VAL A 32 -8.74 -11.55 9.23
C VAL A 32 -7.31 -11.93 9.47
N THR A 33 -7.16 -13.23 9.62
CA THR A 33 -5.97 -13.92 10.04
C THR A 33 -4.81 -13.37 9.23
N VAL A 34 -3.98 -12.59 9.90
CA VAL A 34 -2.63 -12.24 9.44
C VAL A 34 -1.82 -13.52 9.10
N SER A 35 -2.33 -14.71 9.44
CA SER A 35 -1.76 -16.02 9.10
C SER A 35 -1.72 -16.37 7.60
N GLU A 36 -2.43 -15.65 6.71
CA GLU A 36 -2.36 -15.93 5.26
C GLU A 36 -1.28 -15.12 4.51
N MET A 37 -0.57 -14.21 5.18
CA MET A 37 0.48 -13.42 4.51
C MET A 37 1.82 -14.16 4.46
N SER A 38 2.27 -14.49 3.25
CA SER A 38 3.61 -15.03 3.01
C SER A 38 4.60 -13.92 2.69
N HIS A 39 5.72 -13.88 3.41
CA HIS A 39 6.77 -12.89 3.19
C HIS A 39 7.93 -13.52 2.41
N LEU A 40 8.27 -12.95 1.26
CA LEU A 40 9.37 -13.41 0.41
C LEU A 40 10.41 -12.29 0.24
N PHE A 41 11.69 -12.64 0.42
CA PHE A 41 12.82 -11.73 0.22
C PHE A 41 13.66 -12.19 -0.95
N LEU A 42 13.77 -11.33 -1.97
CA LEU A 42 14.52 -11.61 -3.18
C LEU A 42 15.71 -10.65 -3.27
N SER A 43 16.93 -11.20 -3.37
CA SER A 43 18.10 -10.41 -3.73
C SER A 43 18.11 -10.20 -5.24
N VAL A 44 17.98 -8.96 -5.69
CA VAL A 44 17.86 -8.61 -7.11
C VAL A 44 18.84 -7.49 -7.41
N HIS A 45 19.62 -7.64 -8.48
CA HIS A 45 20.50 -6.59 -8.96
C HIS A 45 19.68 -5.36 -9.38
N ASN A 46 20.17 -4.16 -9.09
CA ASN A 46 19.37 -2.94 -9.22
C ASN A 46 18.84 -2.72 -10.65
N MET A 47 19.62 -3.10 -11.66
CA MET A 47 19.23 -2.98 -13.08
C MET A 47 18.08 -3.92 -13.48
N ASP A 48 17.91 -5.04 -12.76
CA ASP A 48 16.91 -6.06 -13.09
C ASP A 48 15.61 -5.90 -12.30
N ARG A 49 15.61 -5.02 -11.29
CA ARG A 49 14.47 -4.85 -10.36
C ARG A 49 13.15 -4.57 -11.07
N VAL A 50 13.15 -3.76 -12.12
CA VAL A 50 11.92 -3.41 -12.86
C VAL A 50 11.39 -4.63 -13.61
N ARG A 51 12.26 -5.40 -14.27
CA ARG A 51 11.88 -6.62 -14.99
C ARG A 51 11.38 -7.72 -14.07
N VAL A 52 12.05 -7.91 -12.93
CA VAL A 52 11.60 -8.85 -11.89
C VAL A 52 10.23 -8.44 -11.35
N ALA A 53 10.03 -7.14 -11.06
CA ALA A 53 8.73 -6.64 -10.62
C ALA A 53 7.64 -6.86 -11.68
N ALA A 54 7.91 -6.56 -12.96
CA ALA A 54 6.98 -6.81 -14.05
C ALA A 54 6.58 -8.29 -14.13
N ARG A 55 7.53 -9.21 -14.02
CA ARG A 55 7.26 -10.66 -14.02
C ARG A 55 6.40 -11.11 -12.84
N ILE A 56 6.60 -10.51 -11.66
CA ILE A 56 5.76 -10.77 -10.49
C ILE A 56 4.36 -10.23 -10.74
N ILE A 57 4.22 -9.01 -11.28
CA ILE A 57 2.92 -8.40 -11.58
C ILE A 57 2.13 -9.25 -12.58
N ASP A 58 2.76 -9.72 -13.66
CA ASP A 58 2.11 -10.55 -14.69
C ASP A 58 1.52 -11.86 -14.13
N ALA A 59 2.09 -12.37 -13.03
CA ALA A 59 1.61 -13.59 -12.37
C ALA A 59 0.47 -13.34 -11.37
N ASN A 60 0.08 -12.09 -11.15
CA ASN A 60 -0.90 -11.69 -10.14
C ASN A 60 -2.03 -10.86 -10.76
N PHE A 61 -3.25 -10.98 -10.22
CA PHE A 61 -4.40 -10.21 -10.73
C PHE A 61 -4.30 -8.71 -10.42
N ARG A 62 -3.86 -8.38 -9.20
CA ARG A 62 -3.68 -7.01 -8.72
C ARG A 62 -2.44 -6.93 -7.86
N THR A 63 -1.66 -5.87 -8.03
CA THR A 63 -0.41 -5.70 -7.28
C THR A 63 -0.27 -4.25 -6.80
N LEU A 64 0.00 -4.09 -5.50
CA LEU A 64 0.39 -2.82 -4.92
C LEU A 64 1.91 -2.78 -4.78
N LEU A 65 2.54 -1.75 -5.35
CA LEU A 65 3.98 -1.54 -5.25
C LEU A 65 4.28 -0.29 -4.42
N PHE A 66 5.11 -0.47 -3.39
CA PHE A 66 5.55 0.62 -2.54
C PHE A 66 6.95 1.07 -2.91
N THR A 67 7.14 2.39 -2.93
CA THR A 67 8.45 3.01 -3.12
C THR A 67 8.67 4.08 -2.04
N ARG A 68 9.93 4.38 -1.74
CA ARG A 68 10.28 5.28 -0.64
C ARG A 68 9.89 6.74 -0.91
N THR A 69 9.83 7.18 -2.17
CA THR A 69 9.68 8.60 -2.50
C THR A 69 8.67 8.82 -3.62
N LYS A 70 8.02 9.98 -3.62
CA LYS A 70 7.11 10.40 -4.69
C LYS A 70 7.75 10.32 -6.08
N ARG A 71 8.99 10.82 -6.22
CA ARG A 71 9.76 10.73 -7.46
C ARG A 71 10.08 9.28 -7.84
N GLY A 72 10.32 8.43 -6.84
CA GLY A 72 10.50 7.00 -7.04
C GLY A 72 9.25 6.32 -7.60
N ALA A 73 8.06 6.71 -7.15
CA ALA A 73 6.79 6.21 -7.67
C ALA A 73 6.60 6.61 -9.15
N ASP A 74 6.87 7.86 -9.51
CA ASP A 74 6.79 8.32 -10.91
C ASP A 74 7.80 7.59 -11.81
N THR A 75 9.06 7.49 -11.38
CA THR A 75 10.12 6.77 -12.11
C THR A 75 9.76 5.31 -12.30
N LEU A 76 9.34 4.61 -11.24
CA LEU A 76 8.97 3.20 -11.31
C LEU A 76 7.76 2.99 -12.23
N THR A 77 6.76 3.87 -12.18
CA THR A 77 5.58 3.82 -13.06
C THR A 77 6.00 3.95 -14.52
N ARG A 78 6.90 4.88 -14.85
CA ARG A 78 7.43 5.05 -16.22
C ARG A 78 8.21 3.83 -16.69
N ASP A 79 9.08 3.28 -15.84
CA ASP A 79 9.92 2.14 -16.20
C ASP A 79 9.07 0.87 -16.37
N LEU A 80 8.09 0.62 -15.49
CA LEU A 80 7.15 -0.50 -15.63
C LEU A 80 6.25 -0.40 -16.87
N ARG A 81 5.81 0.81 -17.24
CA ARG A 81 5.10 1.01 -18.51
C ARG A 81 5.96 0.69 -19.73
N THR A 82 7.27 0.90 -19.63
CA THR A 82 8.21 0.53 -20.70
C THR A 82 8.33 -0.98 -20.84
N GLU A 83 8.16 -1.73 -19.76
CA GLU A 83 8.06 -3.19 -19.73
C GLU A 83 6.63 -3.70 -20.06
N GLY A 84 5.70 -2.82 -20.47
CA GLY A 84 4.35 -3.19 -20.91
C GLY A 84 3.30 -3.34 -19.80
N VAL A 85 3.64 -3.00 -18.56
CA VAL A 85 2.72 -3.14 -17.42
C VAL A 85 1.69 -2.00 -17.40
N ASN A 86 0.41 -2.34 -17.22
CA ASN A 86 -0.63 -1.37 -16.92
C ASN A 86 -0.52 -0.91 -15.45
N VAL A 87 0.01 0.30 -15.23
CA VAL A 87 0.29 0.82 -13.89
C VAL A 87 -0.02 2.32 -13.76
N GLY A 88 -0.49 2.70 -12.57
CA GLY A 88 -0.70 4.08 -12.13
C GLY A 88 0.08 4.40 -10.85
N ALA A 89 0.43 5.67 -10.67
CA ALA A 89 1.09 6.17 -9.46
C ALA A 89 0.09 6.77 -8.48
N ILE A 90 0.36 6.67 -7.18
CA ILE A 90 -0.35 7.37 -6.11
C ILE A 90 0.68 7.98 -5.16
N HIS A 91 0.67 9.31 -5.01
CA HIS A 91 1.47 10.03 -4.01
C HIS A 91 0.88 11.42 -3.75
N GLY A 92 1.38 12.10 -2.70
CA GLY A 92 0.83 13.36 -2.21
C GLY A 92 0.82 14.52 -3.21
N ASP A 93 1.82 14.62 -4.09
CA ASP A 93 1.88 15.67 -5.12
C ASP A 93 0.90 15.47 -6.30
N LEU A 94 0.24 14.30 -6.41
CA LEU A 94 -0.76 14.12 -7.47
C LEU A 94 -2.06 14.84 -7.11
N PRO A 95 -2.67 15.56 -8.08
CA PRO A 95 -4.03 16.08 -7.91
C PRO A 95 -5.00 14.97 -7.52
N GLN A 96 -5.95 15.26 -6.64
CA GLN A 96 -6.92 14.28 -6.12
C GLN A 96 -7.59 13.46 -7.24
N ARG A 97 -8.01 14.12 -8.32
CA ARG A 97 -8.60 13.48 -9.50
C ARG A 97 -7.72 12.37 -10.09
N LYS A 98 -6.39 12.56 -10.12
CA LYS A 98 -5.47 11.52 -10.62
C LYS A 98 -5.37 10.35 -9.65
N ARG A 99 -5.40 10.61 -8.34
CA ARG A 99 -5.37 9.56 -7.31
C ARG A 99 -6.63 8.70 -7.39
N GLU A 100 -7.79 9.33 -7.48
CA GLU A 100 -9.09 8.65 -7.63
C GLU A 100 -9.16 7.85 -8.92
N ALA A 101 -8.67 8.40 -10.04
CA ALA A 101 -8.62 7.67 -11.31
C ALA A 101 -7.72 6.42 -11.21
N ALA A 102 -6.56 6.52 -10.56
CA ALA A 102 -5.66 5.38 -10.35
C ALA A 102 -6.30 4.31 -9.45
N LEU A 103 -6.94 4.72 -8.35
CA LEU A 103 -7.67 3.80 -7.45
C LEU A 103 -8.85 3.12 -8.15
N ARG A 104 -9.60 3.88 -8.96
CA ARG A 104 -10.72 3.35 -9.74
C ARG A 104 -10.25 2.32 -10.75
N ALA A 105 -9.21 2.63 -11.53
CA ALA A 105 -8.63 1.69 -12.48
C ALA A 105 -8.15 0.41 -11.79
N PHE A 106 -7.49 0.53 -10.63
CA PHE A 106 -7.06 -0.63 -9.84
C PHE A 106 -8.24 -1.47 -9.33
N ALA A 107 -9.34 -0.83 -8.93
CA ALA A 107 -10.55 -1.50 -8.46
C ALA A 107 -11.35 -2.19 -9.58
N GLU A 108 -11.30 -1.65 -10.80
CA GLU A 108 -11.96 -2.20 -11.99
C GLU A 108 -11.17 -3.40 -12.57
N GLY A 109 -9.83 -3.38 -12.47
CA GLY A 109 -8.94 -4.46 -12.97
C GLY A 109 -8.39 -4.14 -14.36
#